data_AF-A0A2N6JCL9-F1
#
_entry.id   AF-A0A2N6JCL9-F1
#
_cell.length_a   1.000
_cell.length_b   1.000
_cell.length_c   1.000
_cell.angle_alpha   90.00
_cell.angle_beta   90.00
_cell.angle_gamma   90.00
#
_symmetry.space_group_name_H-M   'P 1'
#
loop_
_entity.id
_entity.type
_entity.pdbx_description
1 polymer ?
#
loop_
_entity_poly.entity_id
_entity_poly.type
_entity_poly.pdbx_seq_one_letter_code
_entity_poly.pdbx_strand_id
1 'polypeptide(L)'
;MVEKKKQSRKGNDNAGMTNRTKKSLVEVVVRTDDRGEWVKPDTMEKFFIDEEAVFPNIEFEFKTEVPGPYLWAWKMTWSAKVSGLSEKDRGRELKTYMDGGSITQEGKSWNARSIGKVIGGILTVTVTVGTEKFIRTVEVLAKQPGKERIVALIRKNNEPLMEKAIAQESRFKHVRDKDFQPIVSGDKGFGAGQLTKDPPTYEQIWSWRINIEESIDRLRKKRAIAEAYLKSEGGAYTPQMLDLETVTGWNGGKYHKWDDASHSWKRIGNIQCDTQTGNIGWDMDKEANTGKSEKELRERDKDSYNKMKKGQDAEHQWKYSGVCYADHLLKN
;
A
#
# COMPACT_ATOMS: atom_id res chain seq x y z
N MET A 1 -56.50 -2.28 47.88
CA MET A 1 -55.03 -2.30 48.00
C MET A 1 -54.55 -3.69 47.68
N VAL A 2 -53.87 -3.87 46.54
CA VAL A 2 -53.28 -5.15 46.12
C VAL A 2 -51.89 -4.84 45.60
N GLU A 3 -50.87 -5.36 46.27
CA GLU A 3 -49.45 -5.17 45.96
C GLU A 3 -49.03 -5.99 44.73
N LYS A 4 -48.29 -5.35 43.82
CA LYS A 4 -47.66 -6.00 42.66
C LYS A 4 -46.30 -6.59 43.05
N LYS A 5 -46.16 -7.91 42.98
CA LYS A 5 -44.85 -8.61 42.99
C LYS A 5 -44.17 -8.44 41.62
N LYS A 6 -42.99 -7.80 41.60
CA LYS A 6 -42.05 -7.80 40.47
C LYS A 6 -41.14 -9.03 40.58
N GLN A 7 -41.19 -9.93 39.60
CA GLN A 7 -40.18 -10.97 39.40
C GLN A 7 -38.89 -10.32 38.88
N SER A 8 -37.79 -10.48 39.60
CA SER A 8 -36.45 -10.10 39.13
C SER A 8 -35.90 -11.17 38.19
N ARG A 9 -35.42 -10.75 37.02
CA ARG A 9 -34.59 -11.58 36.14
C ARG A 9 -33.20 -11.65 36.75
N LYS A 10 -32.69 -12.86 37.02
CA LYS A 10 -31.28 -13.10 37.34
C LYS A 10 -30.43 -12.66 36.15
N GLY A 11 -29.63 -11.61 36.33
CA GLY A 11 -28.53 -11.28 35.44
C GLY A 11 -27.37 -12.24 35.69
N ASN A 12 -26.78 -12.76 34.60
CA ASN A 12 -25.55 -13.52 34.67
C ASN A 12 -24.39 -12.54 34.92
N ASP A 13 -23.77 -12.66 36.09
CA ASP A 13 -22.53 -11.95 36.45
C ASP A 13 -21.34 -12.68 35.81
N ASN A 14 -20.93 -12.25 34.62
CA ASN A 14 -19.54 -12.42 34.19
C ASN A 14 -18.86 -11.06 34.28
N ALA A 15 -18.41 -10.74 35.49
CA ALA A 15 -17.59 -9.59 35.78
C ALA A 15 -16.25 -9.72 35.05
N GLY A 16 -16.04 -8.89 34.01
CA GLY A 16 -14.72 -8.68 33.45
C GLY A 16 -13.79 -8.14 34.55
N MET A 17 -12.74 -8.90 34.88
CA MET A 17 -11.68 -8.41 35.76
C MET A 17 -10.96 -7.25 35.05
N THR A 18 -11.25 -6.03 35.50
CA THR A 18 -10.50 -4.83 35.10
C THR A 18 -9.15 -4.85 35.80
N ASN A 19 -8.08 -4.87 35.02
CA ASN A 19 -6.71 -4.80 35.52
C ASN A 19 -6.48 -3.44 36.21
N ARG A 20 -6.20 -3.43 37.52
CA ARG A 20 -6.08 -2.22 38.35
C ARG A 20 -4.66 -1.62 38.35
N THR A 21 -3.89 -1.78 37.28
CA THR A 21 -2.56 -1.17 37.16
C THR A 21 -2.64 0.19 36.46
N LYS A 22 -2.38 1.27 37.21
CA LYS A 22 -2.15 2.61 36.64
C LYS A 22 -0.99 2.52 35.64
N LYS A 23 -1.25 2.89 34.37
CA LYS A 23 -0.35 2.85 33.17
C LYS A 23 -0.41 1.61 32.27
N SER A 24 -1.44 0.78 32.37
CA SER A 24 -1.76 -0.21 31.33
C SER A 24 -2.70 0.41 30.28
N LEU A 25 -2.16 0.98 29.19
CA LEU A 25 -2.93 1.32 27.99
C LEU A 25 -3.24 0.04 27.19
N VAL A 26 -4.06 -0.84 27.76
CA VAL A 26 -4.69 -1.90 26.97
C VAL A 26 -6.04 -1.36 26.54
N GLU A 27 -6.10 -0.86 25.31
CA GLU A 27 -7.36 -0.53 24.66
C GLU A 27 -8.10 -1.85 24.38
N VAL A 28 -9.07 -2.18 25.23
CA VAL A 28 -9.95 -3.33 25.02
C VAL A 28 -10.93 -2.95 23.92
N VAL A 29 -10.61 -3.32 22.68
CA VAL A 29 -11.53 -3.17 21.55
C VAL A 29 -12.60 -4.26 21.67
N VAL A 30 -13.73 -3.91 22.30
CA VAL A 30 -14.91 -4.79 22.34
C VAL A 30 -15.62 -4.70 20.98
N ARG A 31 -15.56 -5.78 20.18
CA ARG A 31 -16.43 -5.93 19.01
C ARG A 31 -17.80 -6.38 19.49
N THR A 32 -18.73 -5.45 19.61
CA THR A 32 -20.11 -5.71 20.06
C THR A 32 -20.89 -6.67 19.16
N ASP A 33 -20.39 -6.89 17.94
CA ASP A 33 -21.03 -7.75 16.94
C ASP A 33 -20.60 -9.22 17.03
N ASP A 34 -19.49 -9.51 17.74
CA ASP A 34 -19.06 -10.89 18.00
C ASP A 34 -20.11 -11.59 18.87
N ARG A 35 -20.50 -12.81 18.48
CA ARG A 35 -21.59 -13.56 19.15
C ARG A 35 -21.41 -15.07 19.02
N GLY A 36 -22.07 -15.78 19.93
CA GLY A 36 -22.02 -17.23 20.04
C GLY A 36 -20.80 -17.72 20.81
N GLU A 37 -20.81 -19.01 21.15
CA GLU A 37 -19.69 -19.66 21.83
C GLU A 37 -18.66 -20.16 20.82
N TRP A 38 -17.42 -19.67 20.95
CA TRP A 38 -16.30 -20.05 20.10
C TRP A 38 -15.25 -20.81 20.90
N VAL A 39 -14.58 -21.76 20.25
CA VAL A 39 -13.39 -22.43 20.76
C VAL A 39 -12.15 -21.63 20.41
N LYS A 40 -12.06 -21.14 19.17
CA LYS A 40 -10.96 -20.31 18.63
C LYS A 40 -11.40 -19.67 17.30
N PRO A 41 -10.72 -18.62 16.84
CA PRO A 41 -9.75 -17.80 17.58
C PRO A 41 -10.44 -16.87 18.60
N ASP A 42 -9.63 -16.17 19.40
CA ASP A 42 -10.14 -15.12 20.30
C ASP A 42 -10.60 -13.89 19.50
N THR A 43 -11.49 -13.08 20.08
CA THR A 43 -11.90 -11.80 19.48
C THR A 43 -10.67 -10.93 19.25
N MET A 44 -10.52 -10.43 18.02
CA MET A 44 -9.45 -9.53 17.60
C MET A 44 -8.05 -10.13 17.75
N GLU A 45 -7.93 -11.46 17.83
CA GLU A 45 -6.64 -12.12 17.74
C GLU A 45 -5.94 -11.73 16.42
N LYS A 46 -4.62 -11.52 16.49
CA LYS A 46 -3.82 -11.00 15.39
C LYS A 46 -3.11 -12.13 14.67
N PHE A 47 -3.28 -12.18 13.36
CA PHE A 47 -2.61 -13.12 12.47
C PHE A 47 -1.79 -12.35 11.45
N PHE A 48 -0.74 -12.97 10.92
CA PHE A 48 0.20 -12.31 10.03
C PHE A 48 0.35 -13.08 8.72
N ILE A 49 0.13 -12.39 7.61
CA ILE A 49 0.73 -12.74 6.32
C ILE A 49 2.24 -12.70 6.52
N ASP A 50 2.91 -13.80 6.20
CA ASP A 50 4.33 -13.94 6.48
C ASP A 50 5.22 -13.17 5.48
N GLU A 51 6.53 -13.25 5.71
CA GLU A 51 7.53 -12.60 4.87
C GLU A 51 7.59 -13.17 3.43
N GLU A 52 6.96 -14.33 3.17
CA GLU A 52 6.85 -14.95 1.86
C GLU A 52 5.52 -14.60 1.17
N ALA A 53 4.76 -13.65 1.74
CA ALA A 53 3.43 -13.27 1.30
C ALA A 53 2.41 -14.43 1.35
N VAL A 54 2.54 -15.34 2.33
CA VAL A 54 1.59 -16.44 2.52
C VAL A 54 0.55 -16.06 3.56
N PHE A 55 -0.73 -16.23 3.20
CA PHE A 55 -1.85 -16.00 4.13
C PHE A 55 -1.80 -17.01 5.30
N PRO A 56 -2.01 -16.56 6.55
CA PRO A 56 -1.84 -17.40 7.74
C PRO A 56 -2.88 -18.54 7.81
N ASN A 57 -2.52 -19.61 8.53
CA ASN A 57 -3.51 -20.57 9.00
C ASN A 57 -4.30 -19.91 10.15
N ILE A 58 -5.60 -19.71 9.96
CA ILE A 58 -6.49 -19.19 10.99
C ILE A 58 -7.64 -20.18 11.13
N GLU A 59 -7.62 -20.96 12.20
CA GLU A 59 -8.63 -21.97 12.45
C GLU A 59 -9.76 -21.39 13.29
N PHE A 60 -10.94 -21.29 12.68
CA PHE A 60 -12.18 -20.91 13.33
C PHE A 60 -12.92 -22.16 13.76
N GLU A 61 -13.35 -22.22 15.02
CA GLU A 61 -14.11 -23.34 15.56
C GLU A 61 -15.16 -22.82 16.56
N PHE A 62 -16.41 -23.24 16.40
CA PHE A 62 -17.53 -22.82 17.24
C PHE A 62 -18.22 -24.01 17.91
N LYS A 63 -18.94 -23.74 19.00
CA LYS A 63 -19.70 -24.76 19.73
C LYS A 63 -21.18 -24.71 19.36
N THR A 64 -21.73 -25.87 19.02
CA THR A 64 -23.17 -26.07 18.86
C THR A 64 -23.52 -27.54 19.02
N GLU A 65 -24.74 -27.82 19.48
CA GLU A 65 -25.34 -29.15 19.46
C GLU A 65 -26.23 -29.38 18.24
N VAL A 66 -26.48 -28.33 17.45
CA VAL A 66 -27.29 -28.42 16.23
C VAL A 66 -26.47 -29.14 15.14
N PRO A 67 -27.00 -30.20 14.51
CA PRO A 67 -26.29 -30.87 13.43
C PRO A 67 -26.12 -29.96 12.21
N GLY A 68 -25.06 -30.22 11.44
CA GLY A 68 -24.78 -29.54 10.19
C GLY A 68 -25.75 -29.90 9.05
N PRO A 69 -25.52 -29.36 7.84
CA PRO A 69 -24.38 -28.54 7.47
C PRO A 69 -24.48 -27.07 7.93
N TYR A 70 -23.33 -26.43 8.09
CA TYR A 70 -23.23 -25.03 8.50
C TYR A 70 -22.82 -24.14 7.33
N LEU A 71 -23.46 -22.97 7.20
CA LEU A 71 -23.07 -21.95 6.23
C LEU A 71 -22.04 -21.02 6.87
N TRP A 72 -20.80 -21.13 6.41
CA TRP A 72 -19.69 -20.26 6.77
C TRP A 72 -19.62 -19.12 5.76
N ALA A 73 -19.77 -17.89 6.22
CA ALA A 73 -19.54 -16.69 5.43
C ALA A 73 -18.37 -15.91 6.02
N TRP A 74 -17.52 -15.35 5.17
CA TRP A 74 -16.41 -14.52 5.59
C TRP A 74 -16.45 -13.18 4.86
N LYS A 75 -15.98 -12.14 5.54
CA LYS A 75 -15.82 -10.80 4.99
C LYS A 75 -14.51 -10.20 5.51
N MET A 76 -13.63 -9.82 4.58
CA MET A 76 -12.42 -9.07 4.87
C MET A 76 -12.66 -7.60 4.55
N THR A 77 -12.30 -6.70 5.47
CA THR A 77 -12.40 -5.25 5.25
C THR A 77 -11.14 -4.51 5.68
N TRP A 78 -10.70 -3.53 4.90
CA TRP A 78 -9.56 -2.68 5.25
C TRP A 78 -9.77 -1.25 4.77
N SER A 79 -9.66 -0.32 5.71
CA SER A 79 -9.67 1.12 5.43
C SER A 79 -8.24 1.60 5.13
N ALA A 80 -7.96 1.85 3.85
CA ALA A 80 -6.67 2.37 3.42
C ALA A 80 -6.51 3.85 3.82
N LYS A 81 -5.84 4.08 4.94
CA LYS A 81 -5.52 5.42 5.45
C LYS A 81 -4.10 5.83 5.08
N VAL A 82 -3.93 7.10 4.70
CA VAL A 82 -2.65 7.66 4.27
C VAL A 82 -1.59 7.48 5.36
N SER A 83 -0.50 6.84 5.01
CA SER A 83 0.75 6.86 5.74
C SER A 83 1.88 6.46 4.79
N GLY A 84 2.72 7.43 4.45
CA GLY A 84 3.98 7.16 3.76
C GLY A 84 4.98 6.43 4.68
N LEU A 85 6.26 6.66 4.47
CA LEU A 85 7.34 6.04 5.27
C LEU A 85 7.43 6.56 6.72
N SER A 86 6.66 7.59 7.07
CA SER A 86 6.60 8.13 8.42
C SER A 86 5.88 7.17 9.37
N GLU A 87 6.47 6.93 10.54
CA GLU A 87 5.85 6.08 11.57
C GLU A 87 4.83 6.80 12.49
N LYS A 88 4.31 7.95 12.04
CA LYS A 88 3.23 8.69 12.73
C LYS A 88 1.87 8.00 12.55
N ASP A 89 0.85 8.50 13.24
CA ASP A 89 -0.52 8.01 13.04
C ASP A 89 -0.97 8.18 11.59
N ARG A 90 -1.80 7.24 11.12
CA ARG A 90 -2.34 7.32 9.77
C ARG A 90 -3.25 8.55 9.65
N GLY A 91 -3.16 9.23 8.51
CA GLY A 91 -3.98 10.36 8.16
C GLY A 91 -5.37 9.95 7.66
N ARG A 92 -5.92 10.75 6.75
CA ARG A 92 -7.25 10.53 6.18
C ARG A 92 -7.37 9.18 5.47
N GLU A 93 -8.58 8.64 5.45
CA GLU A 93 -8.93 7.49 4.61
C GLU A 93 -8.95 7.90 3.12
N LEU A 94 -8.38 7.05 2.27
CA LEU A 94 -8.43 7.19 0.81
C LEU A 94 -9.52 6.32 0.20
N LYS A 95 -9.66 5.09 0.68
CA LYS A 95 -10.57 4.07 0.17
C LYS A 95 -10.73 2.94 1.19
N THR A 96 -11.90 2.33 1.23
CA THR A 96 -12.12 1.05 1.91
C THR A 96 -12.13 -0.08 0.87
N TYR A 97 -11.37 -1.14 1.15
CA TYR A 97 -11.35 -2.39 0.37
C TYR A 97 -12.14 -3.46 1.12
N MET A 98 -12.87 -4.27 0.36
CA MET A 98 -13.67 -5.36 0.90
C MET A 98 -13.61 -6.56 -0.04
N ASP A 99 -13.62 -7.75 0.55
CA ASP A 99 -13.79 -9.03 -0.14
C ASP A 99 -14.60 -9.96 0.76
N GLY A 100 -15.22 -10.98 0.18
CA GLY A 100 -16.05 -11.91 0.92
C GLY A 100 -16.44 -13.13 0.11
N GLY A 101 -16.90 -14.15 0.83
CA GLY A 101 -17.36 -15.39 0.23
C GLY A 101 -18.08 -16.24 1.25
N SER A 102 -18.57 -17.39 0.80
CA SER A 102 -19.21 -18.37 1.67
C SER A 102 -18.97 -19.80 1.20
N ILE A 103 -19.08 -20.73 2.14
CA ILE A 103 -18.98 -22.16 1.93
C ILE A 103 -19.93 -22.88 2.90
N THR A 104 -20.49 -24.00 2.46
CA THR A 104 -21.30 -24.88 3.30
C THR A 104 -20.52 -26.15 3.59
N GLN A 105 -20.41 -26.54 4.86
CA GLN A 105 -19.72 -27.76 5.28
C GLN A 105 -20.30 -28.35 6.57
N GLU A 106 -20.08 -29.65 6.80
CA GLU A 106 -20.52 -30.35 8.01
C GLU A 106 -19.66 -30.01 9.25
N GLY A 107 -18.40 -29.61 9.02
CA GLY A 107 -17.44 -29.37 10.09
C GLY A 107 -17.74 -28.12 10.91
N LYS A 108 -17.60 -28.22 12.24
CA LYS A 108 -17.63 -27.10 13.20
C LYS A 108 -16.36 -26.25 13.16
N SER A 109 -15.36 -26.64 12.37
CA SER A 109 -14.12 -25.91 12.16
C SER A 109 -13.87 -25.57 10.69
N TRP A 110 -13.41 -24.35 10.42
CA TRP A 110 -13.03 -23.89 9.10
C TRP A 110 -11.71 -23.12 9.18
N ASN A 111 -10.79 -23.40 8.26
CA ASN A 111 -9.52 -22.69 8.19
C ASN A 111 -9.58 -21.61 7.11
N ALA A 112 -9.43 -20.35 7.52
CA ALA A 112 -9.49 -19.20 6.61
C ALA A 112 -8.38 -19.20 5.55
N ARG A 113 -7.35 -20.05 5.65
CA ARG A 113 -6.39 -20.27 4.56
C ARG A 113 -7.06 -20.72 3.26
N SER A 114 -8.23 -21.36 3.34
CA SER A 114 -9.00 -21.74 2.15
C SER A 114 -9.57 -20.55 1.37
N ILE A 115 -9.49 -19.31 1.89
CA ILE A 115 -9.81 -18.08 1.14
C ILE A 115 -8.96 -18.00 -0.13
N GLY A 116 -7.73 -18.52 -0.10
CA GLY A 116 -6.87 -18.61 -1.28
C GLY A 116 -6.39 -17.27 -1.83
N LYS A 117 -6.40 -16.21 -1.01
CA LYS A 117 -5.97 -14.85 -1.37
C LYS A 117 -5.07 -14.27 -0.30
N VAL A 118 -4.13 -13.42 -0.70
CA VAL A 118 -3.22 -12.70 0.19
C VAL A 118 -3.76 -11.28 0.43
N ILE A 119 -4.73 -11.17 1.33
CA ILE A 119 -5.39 -9.92 1.72
C ILE A 119 -5.41 -9.78 3.25
N GLY A 120 -5.26 -8.57 3.78
CA GLY A 120 -5.31 -8.31 5.22
C GLY A 120 -6.46 -7.38 5.61
N GLY A 121 -6.50 -7.00 6.87
CA GLY A 121 -7.55 -6.14 7.46
C GLY A 121 -8.33 -6.86 8.56
N ILE A 122 -9.57 -6.43 8.76
CA ILE A 122 -10.50 -7.04 9.69
C ILE A 122 -11.24 -8.17 8.99
N LEU A 123 -11.01 -9.40 9.45
CA LEU A 123 -11.71 -10.60 8.98
C LEU A 123 -12.85 -10.91 9.94
N THR A 124 -14.08 -10.84 9.45
CA THR A 124 -15.27 -11.27 10.18
C THR A 124 -15.80 -12.56 9.58
N VAL A 125 -15.93 -13.58 10.40
CA VAL A 125 -16.52 -14.87 10.06
C VAL A 125 -17.91 -14.95 10.69
N THR A 126 -18.90 -15.32 9.88
CA THR A 126 -20.27 -15.57 10.32
C THR A 126 -20.64 -17.02 9.99
N VAL A 127 -21.05 -17.79 10.99
CA VAL A 127 -21.58 -19.14 10.80
C VAL A 127 -23.08 -19.12 11.04
N THR A 128 -23.87 -19.62 10.09
CA THR A 128 -25.31 -19.79 10.27
C THR A 128 -25.61 -21.23 10.65
N VAL A 129 -26.31 -21.40 11.77
CA VAL A 129 -26.61 -22.68 12.41
C VAL A 129 -28.11 -22.71 12.72
N GLY A 130 -28.89 -23.36 11.85
CA GLY A 130 -30.35 -23.23 11.89
C GLY A 130 -30.79 -21.77 11.75
N THR A 131 -31.45 -21.22 12.78
CA THR A 131 -31.86 -19.81 12.84
C THR A 131 -30.85 -18.91 13.55
N GLU A 132 -29.82 -19.48 14.18
CA GLU A 132 -28.80 -18.76 14.93
C GLU A 132 -27.62 -18.38 14.04
N LYS A 133 -26.87 -17.38 14.50
CA LYS A 133 -25.64 -16.94 13.85
C LYS A 133 -24.53 -16.76 14.89
N PHE A 134 -23.37 -17.32 14.59
CA PHE A 134 -22.13 -17.13 15.33
C PHE A 134 -21.29 -16.11 14.56
N ILE A 135 -20.69 -15.14 15.24
CA ILE A 135 -19.80 -14.15 14.61
C ILE A 135 -18.50 -14.08 15.39
N ARG A 136 -17.38 -14.17 14.69
CA ARG A 136 -16.03 -13.95 15.23
C ARG A 136 -15.24 -13.04 14.33
N THR A 137 -14.54 -12.09 14.94
CA THR A 137 -13.69 -11.14 14.24
C THR A 137 -12.23 -11.32 14.65
N VAL A 138 -11.32 -11.27 13.68
CA VAL A 138 -9.85 -11.27 13.88
C VAL A 138 -9.20 -10.17 13.03
N GLU A 139 -7.95 -9.86 13.32
CA GLU A 139 -7.15 -8.93 12.52
C GLU A 139 -6.04 -9.66 11.76
N VAL A 140 -5.98 -9.46 10.45
CA VAL A 140 -4.93 -10.01 9.57
C VAL A 140 -4.01 -8.89 9.14
N LEU A 141 -2.75 -8.98 9.56
CA LEU A 141 -1.68 -8.02 9.30
C LEU A 141 -0.63 -8.64 8.38
N ALA A 142 0.41 -7.90 8.02
CA ALA A 142 1.48 -8.39 7.16
C ALA A 142 2.87 -8.08 7.74
N LYS A 143 3.76 -9.06 7.65
CA LYS A 143 5.18 -8.89 7.97
C LYS A 143 5.92 -8.25 6.82
N GLN A 144 6.91 -7.44 7.15
CA GLN A 144 7.84 -6.87 6.18
C GLN A 144 8.76 -7.98 5.65
N PRO A 145 8.87 -8.21 4.33
CA PRO A 145 9.70 -9.29 3.77
C PRO A 145 11.22 -9.10 3.93
N GLY A 146 11.68 -7.90 4.26
CA GLY A 146 13.09 -7.53 4.20
C GLY A 146 13.56 -7.17 2.79
N LYS A 147 14.67 -6.43 2.72
CA LYS A 147 15.24 -5.92 1.46
C LYS A 147 15.70 -7.07 0.56
N GLU A 148 16.30 -8.09 1.16
CA GLU A 148 16.95 -9.20 0.49
C GLU A 148 15.96 -9.99 -0.37
N ARG A 149 14.76 -10.25 0.16
CA ARG A 149 13.69 -10.96 -0.57
C ARG A 149 13.16 -10.16 -1.75
N ILE A 150 12.92 -8.86 -1.55
CA ILE A 150 12.48 -7.96 -2.63
C ILE A 150 13.54 -7.91 -3.75
N VAL A 151 14.81 -7.70 -3.38
CA VAL A 151 15.92 -7.67 -4.33
C VAL A 151 16.08 -9.01 -5.06
N ALA A 152 15.98 -10.13 -4.35
CA ALA A 152 16.04 -11.46 -4.97
C ALA A 152 14.93 -11.67 -6.00
N LEU A 153 13.69 -11.24 -5.70
CA LEU A 153 12.56 -11.33 -6.64
C LEU A 153 12.79 -10.46 -7.89
N ILE A 154 13.29 -9.23 -7.72
CA ILE A 154 13.59 -8.33 -8.83
C ILE A 154 14.68 -8.92 -9.73
N ARG A 155 15.76 -9.45 -9.12
CA ARG A 155 16.87 -10.06 -9.85
C ARG A 155 16.43 -11.32 -10.59
N LYS A 156 15.59 -12.16 -9.98
CA LYS A 156 14.96 -13.31 -10.65
C LYS A 156 14.19 -12.91 -11.92
N ASN A 157 13.64 -11.71 -11.94
CA ASN A 157 12.91 -11.14 -13.08
C ASN A 157 13.79 -10.30 -14.03
N ASN A 158 15.11 -10.22 -13.80
CA ASN A 158 16.04 -9.45 -14.63
C ASN A 158 15.65 -7.98 -14.85
N GLU A 159 15.13 -7.30 -13.81
CA GLU A 159 14.65 -5.91 -13.92
C GLU A 159 15.44 -4.94 -12.99
N PRO A 160 16.72 -4.65 -13.26
CA PRO A 160 17.58 -3.89 -12.35
C PRO A 160 17.14 -2.43 -12.14
N LEU A 161 16.42 -1.84 -13.10
CA LEU A 161 15.83 -0.50 -12.95
C LEU A 161 14.77 -0.47 -11.84
N MET A 162 14.06 -1.59 -11.62
CA MET A 162 13.08 -1.70 -10.55
C MET A 162 13.73 -1.73 -9.16
N GLU A 163 14.92 -2.30 -9.02
CA GLU A 163 15.68 -2.26 -7.75
C GLU A 163 15.97 -0.80 -7.35
N LYS A 164 16.42 0.02 -8.31
CA LYS A 164 16.65 1.45 -8.10
C LYS A 164 15.35 2.22 -7.80
N ALA A 165 14.29 1.94 -8.54
CA ALA A 165 12.98 2.57 -8.33
C ALA A 165 12.46 2.29 -6.91
N ILE A 166 12.42 1.03 -6.47
CA ILE A 166 11.93 0.67 -5.13
C ILE A 166 12.82 1.24 -4.02
N ALA A 167 14.14 1.28 -4.23
CA ALA A 167 15.06 1.93 -3.28
C ALA A 167 14.67 3.40 -3.05
N GLN A 168 14.33 4.12 -4.12
CA GLN A 168 13.88 5.50 -4.06
C GLN A 168 12.47 5.66 -3.48
N GLU A 169 11.51 4.89 -3.99
CA GLU A 169 10.08 5.08 -3.70
C GLU A 169 9.72 4.70 -2.25
N SER A 170 10.33 3.63 -1.74
CA SER A 170 9.90 3.04 -0.47
C SER A 170 11.04 2.59 0.43
N ARG A 171 12.30 2.70 -0.02
CA ARG A 171 13.47 2.13 0.70
C ARG A 171 13.27 0.64 0.99
N PHE A 172 12.69 -0.09 0.03
CA PHE A 172 12.32 -1.50 0.14
C PHE A 172 11.28 -1.80 1.22
N LYS A 173 10.54 -0.80 1.72
CA LYS A 173 9.50 -1.00 2.74
C LYS A 173 8.16 -1.24 2.09
N HIS A 174 7.47 -2.33 2.45
CA HIS A 174 6.13 -2.62 1.95
C HIS A 174 5.04 -2.31 3.00
N VAL A 175 5.29 -2.69 4.25
CA VAL A 175 4.40 -2.46 5.41
C VAL A 175 5.04 -1.53 6.41
N ARG A 176 4.22 -0.90 7.27
CA ARG A 176 4.70 -0.10 8.39
C ARG A 176 4.99 -0.96 9.61
N ASP A 177 6.03 -0.61 10.36
CA ASP A 177 6.39 -1.36 11.57
C ASP A 177 5.41 -1.06 12.72
N LYS A 178 4.77 0.12 12.71
CA LYS A 178 3.83 0.53 13.75
C LYS A 178 2.55 -0.30 13.79
N ASP A 179 1.99 -0.61 12.62
CA ASP A 179 0.68 -1.24 12.51
C ASP A 179 0.63 -2.46 11.60
N PHE A 180 1.76 -2.81 10.96
CA PHE A 180 1.88 -3.99 10.10
C PHE A 180 0.87 -4.00 8.93
N GLN A 181 0.46 -2.82 8.46
CA GLN A 181 -0.36 -2.69 7.27
C GLN A 181 0.45 -2.04 6.12
N PRO A 182 0.05 -2.25 4.85
CA PRO A 182 0.74 -1.67 3.70
C PRO A 182 0.91 -0.15 3.79
N ILE A 183 2.00 0.33 3.21
CA ILE A 183 2.24 1.77 3.01
C ILE A 183 1.22 2.32 2.02
N VAL A 184 0.69 3.52 2.32
CA VAL A 184 -0.31 4.22 1.50
C VAL A 184 0.10 5.69 1.39
N SER A 185 0.62 6.12 0.25
CA SER A 185 0.99 7.51 0.04
C SER A 185 -0.21 8.41 -0.21
N GLY A 186 -0.04 9.73 0.00
CA GLY A 186 -1.12 10.71 -0.12
C GLY A 186 -1.70 10.84 -1.54
N ASP A 187 -0.93 10.46 -2.55
CA ASP A 187 -1.28 10.40 -3.97
C ASP A 187 -1.81 9.02 -4.41
N LYS A 188 -2.22 8.17 -3.45
CA LYS A 188 -2.79 6.83 -3.67
C LYS A 188 -1.78 5.80 -4.20
N GLY A 189 -0.50 5.92 -3.83
CA GLY A 189 0.51 4.89 -4.05
C GLY A 189 0.46 3.83 -2.95
N PHE A 190 0.56 2.56 -3.33
CA PHE A 190 0.44 1.43 -2.41
C PHE A 190 1.67 0.54 -2.41
N GLY A 191 2.13 0.17 -1.21
CA GLY A 191 3.20 -0.79 -0.97
C GLY A 191 4.58 -0.33 -1.46
N ALA A 192 5.53 -1.25 -1.48
CA ALA A 192 6.92 -0.98 -1.85
C ALA A 192 7.10 -0.43 -3.27
N GLY A 193 6.25 -0.85 -4.21
CA GLY A 193 6.25 -0.37 -5.58
C GLY A 193 5.55 0.97 -5.81
N GLN A 194 4.89 1.54 -4.79
CA GLN A 194 4.09 2.77 -4.89
C GLN A 194 3.13 2.77 -6.10
N LEU A 195 2.36 1.68 -6.26
CA LEU A 195 1.42 1.55 -7.38
C LEU A 195 0.32 2.63 -7.30
N THR A 196 0.34 3.61 -8.22
CA THR A 196 -0.55 4.80 -8.21
C THR A 196 -1.56 4.84 -9.36
N LYS A 197 -1.08 4.76 -10.62
CA LYS A 197 -1.89 4.75 -11.84
C LYS A 197 -2.54 3.38 -12.01
N ASP A 198 -3.80 3.30 -12.43
CA ASP A 198 -4.61 2.06 -12.40
C ASP A 198 -4.64 1.46 -10.99
N PRO A 199 -5.69 1.77 -10.19
CA PRO A 199 -5.74 1.41 -8.78
C PRO A 199 -5.45 -0.09 -8.59
N PRO A 200 -4.47 -0.45 -7.75
CA PRO A 200 -4.14 -1.85 -7.54
C PRO A 200 -5.32 -2.62 -6.93
N THR A 201 -5.38 -3.91 -7.24
CA THR A 201 -6.32 -4.83 -6.59
C THR A 201 -6.00 -4.96 -5.11
N TYR A 202 -6.96 -5.49 -4.33
CA TYR A 202 -6.77 -5.63 -2.89
C TYR A 202 -5.56 -6.52 -2.55
N GLU A 203 -5.37 -7.58 -3.32
CA GLU A 203 -4.25 -8.51 -3.17
C GLU A 203 -2.91 -7.91 -3.64
N GLN A 204 -2.90 -7.12 -4.72
CA GLN A 204 -1.72 -6.35 -5.14
C GLN A 204 -1.24 -5.34 -4.08
N ILE A 205 -2.10 -4.98 -3.12
CA ILE A 205 -1.74 -4.06 -2.03
C ILE A 205 -1.15 -4.80 -0.84
N TRP A 206 -1.69 -5.97 -0.48
CA TRP A 206 -1.29 -6.72 0.72
C TRP A 206 -0.19 -7.75 0.48
N SER A 207 -0.10 -8.30 -0.73
CA SER A 207 1.00 -9.17 -1.12
C SER A 207 2.16 -8.34 -1.63
N TRP A 208 3.25 -8.27 -0.85
CA TRP A 208 4.47 -7.60 -1.30
C TRP A 208 4.98 -8.20 -2.60
N ARG A 209 4.84 -9.52 -2.78
CA ARG A 209 5.30 -10.22 -3.97
C ARG A 209 4.51 -9.81 -5.21
N ILE A 210 3.19 -9.87 -5.14
CA ILE A 210 2.32 -9.48 -6.27
C ILE A 210 2.46 -7.97 -6.54
N ASN A 211 2.67 -7.15 -5.51
CA ASN A 211 2.98 -5.73 -5.67
C ASN A 211 4.26 -5.50 -6.50
N ILE A 212 5.35 -6.21 -6.18
CA ILE A 212 6.61 -6.10 -6.92
C ILE A 212 6.50 -6.67 -8.34
N GLU A 213 5.84 -7.82 -8.51
CA GLU A 213 5.59 -8.42 -9.83
C GLU A 213 4.80 -7.45 -10.74
N GLU A 214 3.74 -6.82 -10.21
CA GLU A 214 2.97 -5.80 -10.95
C GLU A 214 3.82 -4.56 -11.26
N SER A 215 4.67 -4.11 -10.33
CA SER A 215 5.58 -2.99 -10.59
C SER A 215 6.55 -3.30 -11.73
N ILE A 216 7.13 -4.51 -11.76
CA ILE A 216 8.01 -4.98 -12.83
C ILE A 216 7.27 -4.96 -14.18
N ASP A 217 6.06 -5.51 -14.22
CA ASP A 217 5.27 -5.55 -15.46
C ASP A 217 4.90 -4.16 -15.96
N ARG A 218 4.58 -3.24 -15.05
CA ARG A 218 4.33 -1.83 -15.39
C ARG A 218 5.59 -1.15 -15.92
N LEU A 219 6.75 -1.39 -15.33
CA LEU A 219 8.01 -0.82 -15.80
C LEU A 219 8.38 -1.36 -17.19
N ARG A 220 8.19 -2.66 -17.44
CA ARG A 220 8.38 -3.26 -18.77
C ARG A 220 7.46 -2.64 -19.81
N LYS A 221 6.19 -2.39 -19.48
CA LYS A 221 5.28 -1.63 -20.35
C LYS A 221 5.80 -0.22 -20.62
N LYS A 222 6.36 0.47 -19.62
CA LYS A 222 7.02 1.78 -19.83
C LYS A 222 8.23 1.67 -20.74
N ARG A 223 9.05 0.62 -20.60
CA ARG A 223 10.21 0.37 -21.48
C ARG A 223 9.78 0.15 -22.92
N ALA A 224 8.73 -0.63 -23.17
CA ALA A 224 8.22 -0.85 -24.52
C ALA A 224 7.70 0.45 -25.16
N ILE A 225 7.00 1.30 -24.38
CA ILE A 225 6.55 2.63 -24.84
C ILE A 225 7.74 3.55 -25.14
N ALA A 226 8.75 3.56 -24.27
CA ALA A 226 9.98 4.33 -24.46
C ALA A 226 10.74 3.88 -25.72
N GLU A 227 10.83 2.57 -25.95
CA GLU A 227 11.45 2.00 -27.14
C GLU A 227 10.71 2.40 -28.41
N ALA A 228 9.37 2.28 -28.43
CA ALA A 228 8.57 2.71 -29.56
C ALA A 228 8.73 4.21 -29.84
N TYR A 229 8.82 5.04 -28.78
CA TYR A 229 9.06 6.46 -28.91
C TYR A 229 10.43 6.78 -29.51
N LEU A 230 11.50 6.17 -29.00
CA LEU A 230 12.86 6.40 -29.51
C LEU A 230 13.07 5.88 -30.95
N LYS A 231 12.20 4.98 -31.42
CA LYS A 231 12.19 4.50 -32.82
C LYS A 231 11.38 5.39 -33.77
N SER A 232 10.53 6.31 -33.27
CA SER A 232 9.56 7.02 -34.13
C SER A 232 10.19 7.92 -35.18
N GLU A 233 11.37 8.49 -34.89
CA GLU A 233 12.04 9.48 -35.74
C GLU A 233 13.20 8.89 -36.56
N GLY A 234 13.35 7.56 -36.60
CA GLY A 234 14.39 6.88 -37.40
C GLY A 234 15.84 7.05 -36.93
N GLY A 235 16.09 7.87 -35.89
CA GLY A 235 17.41 8.05 -35.29
C GLY A 235 17.84 6.88 -34.39
N ALA A 236 19.15 6.61 -34.36
CA ALA A 236 19.72 5.66 -33.41
C ALA A 236 19.60 6.17 -31.97
N TYR A 237 19.34 5.26 -31.02
CA TYR A 237 19.36 5.54 -29.58
C TYR A 237 20.21 4.52 -28.84
N THR A 238 20.77 4.92 -27.70
CA THR A 238 21.62 4.04 -26.87
C THR A 238 20.79 3.29 -25.82
N PRO A 239 21.30 2.19 -25.25
CA PRO A 239 20.67 1.54 -24.10
C PRO A 239 20.43 2.49 -22.92
N GLN A 240 21.36 3.42 -22.68
CA GLN A 240 21.21 4.44 -21.64
C GLN A 240 20.04 5.40 -21.92
N MET A 241 19.83 5.80 -23.17
CA MET A 241 18.67 6.62 -23.54
C MET A 241 17.37 5.87 -23.26
N LEU A 242 17.31 4.57 -23.58
CA LEU A 242 16.14 3.75 -23.28
C LEU A 242 15.88 3.64 -21.77
N ASP A 243 16.92 3.48 -20.96
CA ASP A 243 16.79 3.44 -19.50
C ASP A 243 16.30 4.78 -18.93
N LEU A 244 16.85 5.90 -19.40
CA LEU A 244 16.42 7.25 -19.02
C LEU A 244 14.94 7.48 -19.38
N GLU A 245 14.52 7.15 -20.60
CA GLU A 245 13.11 7.25 -21.00
C GLU A 245 12.19 6.35 -20.18
N THR A 246 12.63 5.12 -19.90
CA THR A 246 11.85 4.16 -19.10
C THR A 246 11.60 4.70 -17.70
N VAL A 247 12.65 5.19 -17.03
CA VAL A 247 12.57 5.73 -15.66
C VAL A 247 11.82 7.06 -15.63
N THR A 248 12.01 7.93 -16.62
CA THR A 248 11.20 9.15 -16.75
C THR A 248 9.73 8.82 -16.98
N GLY A 249 9.41 7.80 -17.78
CA GLY A 249 8.04 7.35 -18.01
C GLY A 249 7.37 6.72 -16.78
N TRP A 250 8.15 6.13 -15.87
CA TRP A 250 7.68 5.61 -14.58
C TRP A 250 7.13 6.73 -13.70
N ASN A 251 7.93 7.78 -13.45
CA ASN A 251 7.50 8.94 -12.67
C ASN A 251 6.50 9.82 -13.44
N GLY A 252 6.74 10.01 -14.74
CA GLY A 252 5.90 10.72 -15.68
C GLY A 252 6.68 11.70 -16.57
N GLY A 253 6.37 11.70 -17.87
CA GLY A 253 6.95 12.60 -18.87
C GLY A 253 7.75 11.85 -19.93
N LYS A 254 8.65 12.57 -20.59
CA LYS A 254 9.64 12.08 -21.57
C LYS A 254 10.98 12.70 -21.24
N TYR A 255 12.07 11.98 -21.47
CA TYR A 255 13.42 12.49 -21.17
C TYR A 255 14.02 13.25 -22.34
N HIS A 256 13.81 12.78 -23.57
CA HIS A 256 14.36 13.30 -24.80
C HIS A 256 13.27 13.79 -25.73
N LYS A 257 13.66 14.70 -26.62
CA LYS A 257 12.92 15.16 -27.78
C LYS A 257 13.86 15.08 -28.97
N TRP A 258 13.32 14.67 -30.12
CA TRP A 258 14.05 14.69 -31.37
C TRP A 258 14.31 16.12 -31.84
N ASP A 259 15.53 16.37 -32.27
CA ASP A 259 15.95 17.63 -32.86
C ASP A 259 16.25 17.41 -34.36
N ASP A 260 15.37 17.91 -35.22
CA ASP A 260 15.46 17.77 -36.67
C ASP A 260 16.71 18.44 -37.25
N ALA A 261 17.16 19.54 -36.64
CA ALA A 261 18.32 20.29 -37.15
C ALA A 261 19.63 19.51 -36.99
N SER A 262 19.80 18.81 -35.86
CA SER A 262 20.99 17.99 -35.60
C SER A 262 20.79 16.49 -35.86
N HIS A 263 19.59 16.08 -36.30
CA HIS A 263 19.17 14.69 -36.44
C HIS A 263 19.55 13.83 -35.23
N SER A 264 19.25 14.32 -34.03
CA SER A 264 19.64 13.63 -32.79
C SER A 264 18.64 13.81 -31.66
N TRP A 265 18.63 12.86 -30.72
CA TRP A 265 17.85 12.93 -29.48
C TRP A 265 18.51 13.91 -28.50
N LYS A 266 17.77 14.93 -28.05
CA LYS A 266 18.22 15.92 -27.05
C LYS A 266 17.38 15.81 -25.78
N ARG A 267 17.98 16.06 -24.61
CA ARG A 267 17.23 16.14 -23.34
C ARG A 267 16.15 17.22 -23.44
N ILE A 268 14.94 16.92 -22.95
CA ILE A 268 13.82 17.85 -22.91
C ILE A 268 14.07 18.94 -21.87
N GLY A 269 13.92 20.18 -22.35
CA GLY A 269 13.82 21.37 -21.53
C GLY A 269 15.13 21.75 -20.85
N ASN A 270 15.21 23.03 -20.52
CA ASN A 270 16.28 23.57 -19.71
C ASN A 270 15.92 23.41 -18.22
N ILE A 271 15.87 22.17 -17.74
CA ILE A 271 15.49 21.89 -16.34
C ILE A 271 16.73 21.75 -15.45
N GLN A 272 16.87 22.65 -14.46
CA GLN A 272 17.79 22.51 -13.33
C GLN A 272 17.12 21.63 -12.27
N CYS A 273 17.72 20.50 -11.94
CA CYS A 273 17.18 19.59 -10.94
C CYS A 273 17.68 19.95 -9.54
N ASP A 274 16.80 19.81 -8.54
CA ASP A 274 17.15 19.92 -7.13
C ASP A 274 17.82 18.61 -6.70
N THR A 275 19.15 18.58 -6.60
CA THR A 275 19.93 17.36 -6.29
C THR A 275 19.68 16.76 -4.91
N GLN A 276 19.12 17.54 -3.98
CA GLN A 276 18.73 17.08 -2.64
C GLN A 276 17.32 16.50 -2.60
N THR A 277 16.61 16.55 -3.73
CA THR A 277 15.30 15.92 -3.89
C THR A 277 15.37 14.81 -4.92
N GLY A 278 14.34 13.97 -4.93
CA GLY A 278 14.25 12.87 -5.87
C GLY A 278 13.65 13.22 -7.23
N ASN A 279 12.86 14.29 -7.35
CA ASN A 279 12.08 14.55 -8.56
C ASN A 279 11.63 16.02 -8.73
N ILE A 280 12.24 16.97 -8.03
CA ILE A 280 11.90 18.39 -8.16
C ILE A 280 12.94 19.09 -9.04
N GLY A 281 12.49 20.04 -9.85
CA GLY A 281 13.37 20.93 -10.58
C GLY A 281 12.67 22.20 -11.05
N TRP A 282 13.47 23.07 -11.66
CA TRP A 282 13.06 24.38 -12.16
C TRP A 282 13.27 24.47 -13.66
N ASP A 283 12.28 25.07 -14.31
CA ASP A 283 12.36 25.42 -15.72
C ASP A 283 13.16 26.72 -15.87
N MET A 284 14.37 26.64 -16.39
CA MET A 284 15.31 27.76 -16.46
C MET A 284 14.99 28.73 -17.60
N ASP A 285 14.08 28.36 -18.49
CA ASP A 285 13.54 29.24 -19.53
C ASP A 285 12.49 30.22 -18.97
N LYS A 286 12.07 30.04 -17.71
CA LYS A 286 11.22 31.01 -17.01
C LYS A 286 12.08 32.11 -16.41
N GLU A 287 11.69 33.36 -16.67
CA GLU A 287 12.35 34.57 -16.19
C GLU A 287 12.65 34.55 -14.68
N ALA A 288 11.72 34.03 -13.86
CA ALA A 288 11.90 33.94 -12.42
C ALA A 288 13.03 32.98 -11.97
N ASN A 289 13.51 32.10 -12.87
CA ASN A 289 14.53 31.09 -12.61
C ASN A 289 15.83 31.34 -13.41
N THR A 290 15.76 32.02 -14.55
CA THR A 290 16.91 32.26 -15.43
C THR A 290 18.09 32.90 -14.67
N GLY A 291 19.30 32.35 -14.88
CA GLY A 291 20.53 32.85 -14.26
C GLY A 291 20.73 32.48 -12.79
N LYS A 292 19.73 31.86 -12.12
CA LYS A 292 19.85 31.45 -10.72
C LYS A 292 20.53 30.10 -10.58
N SER A 293 21.29 29.95 -9.50
CA SER A 293 21.86 28.67 -9.08
C SER A 293 20.82 27.78 -8.40
N GLU A 294 21.10 26.48 -8.36
CA GLU A 294 20.29 25.51 -7.62
C GLU A 294 20.11 25.88 -6.15
N LYS A 295 21.15 26.42 -5.50
CA LYS A 295 21.09 26.84 -4.09
C LYS A 295 20.10 27.98 -3.88
N GLU A 296 20.12 28.99 -4.76
CA GLU A 296 19.21 30.13 -4.69
C GLU A 296 17.76 29.71 -4.92
N LEU A 297 17.52 28.85 -5.91
CA LEU A 297 16.20 28.32 -6.22
C LEU A 297 15.64 27.45 -5.08
N ARG A 298 16.49 26.57 -4.51
CA ARG A 298 16.10 25.75 -3.36
C ARG A 298 15.78 26.60 -2.14
N GLU A 299 16.59 27.60 -1.83
CA GLU A 299 16.36 28.45 -0.65
C GLU A 299 15.03 29.20 -0.78
N ARG A 300 14.67 29.64 -2.00
CA ARG A 300 13.37 30.24 -2.28
C ARG A 300 12.21 29.25 -2.06
N ASP A 301 12.35 28.01 -2.49
CA ASP A 301 11.19 27.12 -2.71
C ASP A 301 11.04 25.97 -1.70
N LYS A 302 12.08 25.56 -0.98
CA LYS A 302 12.09 24.34 -0.14
C LYS A 302 10.92 24.25 0.85
N ASP A 303 10.48 25.38 1.40
CA ASP A 303 9.40 25.46 2.40
C ASP A 303 8.01 25.29 1.77
N SER A 304 7.90 25.40 0.45
CA SER A 304 6.66 25.17 -0.31
C SER A 304 6.50 23.72 -0.77
N TYR A 305 7.56 22.90 -0.76
CA TYR A 305 7.53 21.52 -1.25
C TYR A 305 6.51 20.65 -0.51
N ASN A 306 6.38 20.86 0.81
CA ASN A 306 5.42 20.12 1.64
C ASN A 306 3.95 20.40 1.29
N LYS A 307 3.66 21.49 0.58
CA LYS A 307 2.33 21.84 0.05
C LYS A 307 2.02 21.09 -1.25
N MET A 308 2.97 20.30 -1.77
CA MET A 308 2.85 19.55 -3.02
C MET A 308 2.45 20.49 -4.18
N LYS A 309 1.57 20.05 -5.08
CA LYS A 309 1.08 20.89 -6.20
C LYS A 309 0.51 22.25 -5.77
N LYS A 310 0.02 22.40 -4.54
CA LYS A 310 -0.50 23.69 -4.05
C LYS A 310 0.59 24.69 -3.70
N GLY A 311 1.84 24.25 -3.55
CA GLY A 311 3.00 25.11 -3.34
C GLY A 311 3.69 25.53 -4.64
N GLN A 312 3.15 25.11 -5.80
CA GLN A 312 3.64 25.53 -7.11
C GLN A 312 2.82 26.74 -7.55
N ASP A 313 3.40 27.93 -7.43
CA ASP A 313 2.73 29.20 -7.73
C ASP A 313 3.65 30.14 -8.50
N ALA A 314 3.22 31.40 -8.67
CA ALA A 314 3.96 32.38 -9.45
C ALA A 314 5.32 32.75 -8.83
N GLU A 315 5.43 32.69 -7.49
CA GLU A 315 6.66 32.98 -6.74
C GLU A 315 7.54 31.73 -6.63
N HIS A 316 6.90 30.56 -6.48
CA HIS A 316 7.52 29.26 -6.30
C HIS A 316 7.34 28.36 -7.53
N GLN A 317 8.11 28.64 -8.57
CA GLN A 317 7.96 28.01 -9.89
C GLN A 317 8.68 26.66 -10.06
N TRP A 318 8.85 25.90 -8.99
CA TRP A 318 9.34 24.53 -9.05
C TRP A 318 8.27 23.58 -9.61
N LYS A 319 8.68 22.42 -10.13
CA LYS A 319 7.77 21.38 -10.62
C LYS A 319 8.29 19.98 -10.32
N TYR A 320 7.38 19.02 -10.21
CA TYR A 320 7.74 17.61 -10.29
C TYR A 320 8.18 17.29 -11.73
N SER A 321 9.27 16.56 -11.88
CA SER A 321 9.91 16.28 -13.16
C SER A 321 10.44 14.86 -13.21
N GLY A 322 9.91 14.05 -14.14
CA GLY A 322 10.44 12.72 -14.43
C GLY A 322 11.86 12.76 -15.02
N VAL A 323 12.29 13.89 -15.59
CA VAL A 323 13.68 14.11 -16.02
C VAL A 323 14.59 14.17 -14.79
N CYS A 324 14.20 14.94 -13.77
CA CYS A 324 14.96 15.01 -12.52
C CYS A 324 14.95 13.70 -11.74
N TYR A 325 13.83 12.97 -11.81
CA TYR A 325 13.77 11.61 -11.28
C TYR A 325 14.79 10.69 -11.98
N ALA A 326 14.81 10.65 -13.31
CA ALA A 326 15.77 9.82 -14.03
C ALA A 326 17.23 10.25 -13.80
N ASP A 327 17.50 11.55 -13.76
CA ASP A 327 18.83 12.07 -13.42
C ASP A 327 19.26 11.61 -12.02
N HIS A 328 18.36 11.71 -11.02
CA HIS A 328 18.64 11.26 -9.65
C HIS A 328 18.88 9.75 -9.54
N LEU A 329 18.11 8.92 -10.25
CA LEU A 329 18.23 7.46 -10.16
C LEU A 329 19.40 6.87 -10.96
N LEU A 330 19.76 7.50 -12.09
CA LEU A 330 20.64 6.88 -13.08
C LEU A 330 21.98 7.60 -13.26
N LYS A 331 22.13 8.85 -12.81
CA LYS A 331 23.37 9.63 -12.98
C LYS A 331 24.12 9.91 -11.68
N ASN A 332 23.51 9.63 -10.54
CA ASN A 332 24.12 9.78 -9.22
C ASN A 332 24.56 8.44 -8.63
#